data_AF-A0A7V4MJG8-F1
#
_entry.id   AF-A0A7V4MJG8-F1
#
_cell.length_a   1.000
_cell.length_b   1.000
_cell.length_c   1.000
_cell.angle_alpha   90.00
_cell.angle_beta   90.00
_cell.angle_gamma   90.00
#
_symmetry.space_group_name_H-M   'P 1'
#
loop_
_entity.id
_entity.type
_entity.pdbx_description
1 polymer ?
#
loop_
_entity_poly.entity_id
_entity_poly.type
_entity_poly.pdbx_seq_one_letter_code
_entity_poly.pdbx_strand_id
1 'polypeptide(L)'
;MRPRVGIIIFREIKMDNYFSEYAEINRETVKKAFDIDLGYNEESIGFLDPIIDEVWALSDAKDLKSITLLFGSFLGEAIRADLGGNWHKNKDGEWEILLYIGNESLFIDPFRAVEKRIILGKESSILKNFSKFKRKVESRVADVVILF
;
A
#
# COMPACT_ATOMS: atom_id res chain seq x y z
N MET A 1 29.13 2.06 22.80
CA MET A 1 28.88 2.94 21.62
C MET A 1 27.68 2.37 20.88
N ARG A 2 26.55 3.10 20.80
CA ARG A 2 25.40 2.73 19.97
C ARG A 2 25.45 3.60 18.70
N PRO A 3 25.27 3.05 17.49
CA PRO A 3 25.26 3.87 16.28
C PRO A 3 24.02 4.76 16.28
N ARG A 4 24.23 6.06 16.01
CA ARG A 4 23.16 7.02 15.74
C ARG A 4 22.61 6.71 14.36
N VAL A 5 21.33 6.36 14.27
CA VAL A 5 20.61 6.21 13.00
C VAL A 5 20.60 7.58 12.32
N GLY A 6 21.31 7.68 11.21
CA GLY A 6 21.52 8.91 10.46
C GLY A 6 20.24 9.43 9.84
N ILE A 7 20.11 10.75 9.86
CA ILE A 7 19.09 11.57 9.19
C ILE A 7 18.99 11.15 7.71
N ILE A 8 17.79 10.72 7.29
CA ILE A 8 17.47 10.47 5.88
C ILE A 8 17.37 11.84 5.17
N ILE A 9 18.21 12.04 4.15
CA ILE A 9 18.23 13.25 3.33
C ILE A 9 17.02 13.22 2.38
N PHE A 10 16.08 14.14 2.54
CA PHE A 10 14.97 14.34 1.60
C PHE A 10 15.52 14.88 0.27
N ARG A 11 15.42 14.10 -0.80
CA ARG A 11 15.60 14.57 -2.18
C ARG A 11 14.28 15.22 -2.63
N GLU A 12 14.36 16.22 -3.51
CA GLU A 12 13.18 16.92 -4.03
C GLU A 12 12.31 15.97 -4.87
N ILE A 13 11.18 15.55 -4.30
CA ILE A 13 10.26 14.58 -4.89
C ILE A 13 9.35 15.28 -5.90
N LYS A 14 9.36 14.87 -7.16
CA LYS A 14 8.35 15.32 -8.14
C LYS A 14 7.00 14.69 -7.75
N MET A 15 5.93 15.50 -7.71
CA MET A 15 4.61 15.07 -7.21
C MET A 15 4.07 13.82 -7.91
N ASP A 16 4.39 13.62 -9.19
CA ASP A 16 3.97 12.47 -10.00
C ASP A 16 4.58 11.13 -9.53
N ASN A 17 5.67 11.18 -8.75
CA ASN A 17 6.39 10.02 -8.23
C ASN A 17 6.32 9.91 -6.69
N TYR A 18 5.53 10.75 -6.02
CA TYR A 18 5.57 10.87 -4.56
C TYR A 18 5.35 9.52 -3.87
N PHE A 19 4.29 8.80 -4.21
CA PHE A 19 4.02 7.50 -3.60
C PHE A 19 4.95 6.39 -4.08
N SER A 20 5.41 6.44 -5.33
CA SER A 20 6.41 5.49 -5.82
C SER A 20 7.72 5.59 -5.02
N GLU A 21 8.16 6.79 -4.65
CA GLU A 21 9.36 6.96 -3.82
C GLU A 21 9.18 6.41 -2.39
N TYR A 22 8.04 6.65 -1.75
CA TYR A 22 7.76 6.05 -0.43
C TYR A 22 7.58 4.53 -0.50
N ALA A 23 7.03 4.01 -1.60
CA ALA A 23 6.95 2.58 -1.85
C ALA A 23 8.35 1.96 -1.96
N GLU A 24 9.28 2.57 -2.71
CA GLU A 24 10.67 2.10 -2.79
C GLU A 24 11.40 2.20 -1.43
N ILE A 25 11.21 3.28 -0.68
CA ILE A 25 11.75 3.39 0.68
C ILE A 25 11.23 2.26 1.56
N ASN A 26 9.93 1.91 1.46
CA ASN A 26 9.36 0.78 2.18
C ASN A 26 10.03 -0.53 1.79
N ARG A 27 10.17 -0.82 0.49
CA ARG A 27 10.85 -2.02 -0.03
C ARG A 27 12.28 -2.14 0.50
N GLU A 28 13.06 -1.07 0.39
CA GLU A 28 14.43 -1.04 0.89
C GLU A 28 14.51 -1.26 2.41
N THR A 29 13.60 -0.63 3.15
CA THR A 29 13.55 -0.75 4.62
C THR A 29 13.20 -2.18 5.02
N VAL A 30 12.21 -2.78 4.37
CA VAL A 30 11.83 -4.18 4.61
C VAL A 30 12.98 -5.12 4.26
N LYS A 31 13.66 -4.92 3.13
CA LYS A 31 14.82 -5.72 2.76
C LYS A 31 15.94 -5.61 3.78
N LYS A 32 16.25 -4.42 4.27
CA LYS A 32 17.32 -4.20 5.26
C LYS A 32 16.96 -4.77 6.64
N ALA A 33 15.71 -4.65 7.06
CA ALA A 33 15.29 -5.03 8.41
C ALA A 33 14.88 -6.51 8.54
N PHE A 34 14.32 -7.10 7.48
CA PHE A 34 13.73 -8.44 7.50
C PHE A 34 14.34 -9.42 6.49
N ASP A 35 15.28 -8.96 5.65
CA ASP A 35 15.85 -9.72 4.52
C ASP A 35 14.81 -10.18 3.47
N ILE A 36 13.61 -9.59 3.48
CA ILE A 36 12.53 -9.87 2.53
C ILE A 36 12.64 -8.90 1.35
N ASP A 37 12.73 -9.43 0.13
CA ASP A 37 12.65 -8.63 -1.09
C ASP A 37 11.19 -8.55 -1.54
N LEU A 38 10.59 -7.36 -1.39
CA LEU A 38 9.21 -7.13 -1.80
C LEU A 38 9.15 -6.79 -3.28
N GLY A 39 8.25 -7.42 -4.02
CA GLY A 39 7.80 -7.00 -5.36
C GLY A 39 6.46 -6.27 -5.29
N TYR A 40 6.01 -5.70 -6.40
CA TYR A 40 4.66 -5.12 -6.51
C TYR A 40 3.65 -6.20 -6.95
N ASN A 41 3.44 -7.19 -6.08
CA ASN A 41 2.57 -8.34 -6.35
C ASN A 41 1.83 -8.81 -5.08
N GLU A 42 0.84 -9.68 -5.26
CA GLU A 42 0.00 -10.19 -4.17
C GLU A 42 0.79 -10.94 -3.09
N GLU A 43 1.81 -11.71 -3.48
CA GLU A 43 2.70 -12.39 -2.53
C GLU A 43 3.34 -11.40 -1.55
N SER A 44 3.83 -10.29 -2.08
CA SER A 44 4.48 -9.24 -1.29
C SER A 44 3.51 -8.50 -0.38
N ILE A 45 2.26 -8.30 -0.83
CA ILE A 45 1.17 -7.79 0.01
C ILE A 45 0.94 -8.71 1.23
N GLY A 46 1.12 -10.02 1.05
CA GLY A 46 1.01 -11.02 2.12
C GLY A 46 1.99 -10.82 3.27
N PHE A 47 3.15 -10.20 3.04
CA PHE A 47 4.11 -9.90 4.10
C PHE A 47 3.79 -8.64 4.91
N LEU A 48 2.89 -7.78 4.43
CA LEU A 48 2.63 -6.49 5.10
C LEU A 48 1.99 -6.67 6.48
N ASP A 49 1.04 -7.59 6.61
CA ASP A 49 0.37 -7.83 7.89
C ASP A 49 1.33 -8.18 9.04
N PRO A 50 2.24 -9.18 8.92
CA PRO A 50 3.20 -9.49 9.97
C PRO A 50 4.29 -8.42 10.14
N ILE A 51 4.74 -7.78 9.05
CA ILE A 51 5.75 -6.71 9.15
C ILE A 51 5.18 -5.50 9.90
N ILE A 52 3.93 -5.10 9.62
CA ILE A 52 3.26 -4.00 10.32
C ILE A 52 3.13 -4.30 11.81
N ASP A 53 2.78 -5.54 12.18
CA ASP A 53 2.71 -5.94 13.59
C ASP A 53 4.06 -5.76 14.29
N GLU A 54 5.16 -6.18 13.65
CA GLU A 54 6.52 -6.04 14.21
C GLU A 54 6.95 -4.57 14.30
N VAL A 55 6.82 -3.81 13.21
CA VAL A 55 7.20 -2.39 13.15
C VAL A 55 6.40 -1.57 14.16
N TRP A 56 5.10 -1.86 14.30
CA TRP A 56 4.24 -1.17 15.27
C TRP A 56 4.60 -1.50 16.71
N ALA A 57 4.99 -2.75 17.00
CA ALA A 57 5.43 -3.16 18.32
C ALA A 57 6.77 -2.52 18.73
N LEU A 58 7.68 -2.34 17.78
CA LEU A 58 9.01 -1.76 18.01
C LEU A 58 9.05 -0.23 17.99
N SER A 59 7.98 0.43 17.53
CA SER A 59 7.94 1.89 17.40
C SER A 59 7.71 2.58 18.75
N ASP A 60 8.78 3.08 19.36
CA ASP A 60 8.74 3.84 20.63
C ASP A 60 7.80 5.06 20.57
N ALA A 61 7.64 5.66 19.38
CA ALA A 61 6.84 6.86 19.15
C ALA A 61 5.48 6.60 18.51
N LYS A 62 5.16 5.35 18.12
CA LYS A 62 3.90 4.96 17.45
C LYS A 62 3.42 5.99 16.42
N ASP A 63 4.29 6.32 15.46
CA ASP A 63 3.98 7.27 14.39
C ASP A 63 3.10 6.62 13.32
N LEU A 64 1.79 6.60 13.62
CA LEU A 64 0.75 6.08 12.73
C LEU A 64 0.86 6.70 11.33
N LYS A 65 1.13 8.01 11.25
CA LYS A 65 1.14 8.73 9.97
C LYS A 65 2.29 8.25 9.07
N SER A 66 3.49 8.13 9.61
CA SER A 66 4.66 7.68 8.84
C SER A 66 4.54 6.22 8.41
N ILE A 67 4.02 5.35 9.29
CA ILE A 67 3.79 3.93 8.96
C ILE A 67 2.71 3.82 7.88
N THR A 68 1.58 4.50 8.05
CA THR A 68 0.52 4.55 7.05
C THR A 68 1.04 5.05 5.72
N LEU A 69 1.86 6.10 5.70
CA LEU A 69 2.42 6.64 4.46
C LEU A 69 3.31 5.61 3.75
N LEU A 70 4.25 4.98 4.46
CA LEU A 70 5.16 4.00 3.85
C LEU A 70 4.43 2.76 3.34
N PHE A 71 3.65 2.11 4.20
CA PHE A 71 2.95 0.87 3.86
C PHE A 71 1.79 1.12 2.89
N GLY A 72 1.09 2.25 3.03
CA GLY A 72 0.00 2.63 2.14
C GLY A 72 0.49 2.98 0.75
N SER A 73 1.65 3.64 0.64
CA SER A 73 2.28 3.92 -0.66
C SER A 73 2.70 2.63 -1.35
N PHE A 74 3.35 1.71 -0.63
CA PHE A 74 3.70 0.40 -1.18
C PHE A 74 2.46 -0.40 -1.61
N LEU A 75 1.42 -0.45 -0.78
CA LEU A 75 0.18 -1.14 -1.11
C LEU A 75 -0.49 -0.53 -2.35
N GLY A 76 -0.48 0.80 -2.48
CA GLY A 76 -0.99 1.50 -3.65
C GLY A 76 -0.21 1.14 -4.93
N GLU A 77 1.12 1.12 -4.89
CA GLU A 77 1.93 0.70 -6.03
C GLU A 77 1.73 -0.79 -6.37
N ALA A 78 1.59 -1.66 -5.37
CA ALA A 78 1.29 -3.07 -5.58
C ALA A 78 -0.09 -3.28 -6.23
N ILE A 79 -1.12 -2.53 -5.81
CA ILE A 79 -2.43 -2.51 -6.46
C ILE A 79 -2.30 -2.03 -7.91
N ARG A 80 -1.59 -0.93 -8.16
CA ARG A 80 -1.41 -0.38 -9.50
C ARG A 80 -0.71 -1.35 -10.44
N ALA A 81 0.30 -2.07 -9.94
CA ALA A 81 1.05 -3.05 -10.72
C ALA A 81 0.22 -4.31 -11.01
N ASP A 82 -0.54 -4.82 -10.04
CA ASP A 82 -1.29 -6.07 -10.16
C ASP A 82 -2.64 -5.90 -10.88
N LEU A 83 -3.36 -4.80 -10.59
CA LEU A 83 -4.73 -4.57 -11.08
C LEU A 83 -4.85 -3.39 -12.04
N GLY A 84 -3.78 -2.62 -12.24
CA GLY A 84 -3.80 -1.36 -12.97
C GLY A 84 -4.38 -0.20 -12.15
N GLY A 85 -4.78 0.86 -12.85
CA GLY A 85 -5.32 2.07 -12.24
C GLY A 85 -4.27 3.15 -11.98
N ASN A 86 -4.75 4.29 -11.48
CA ASN A 86 -3.94 5.49 -11.27
C ASN A 86 -4.22 6.11 -9.92
N TRP A 87 -3.21 6.76 -9.34
CA TRP A 87 -3.44 7.65 -8.20
C TRP A 87 -4.41 8.74 -8.58
N HIS A 88 -5.43 8.91 -7.76
CA HIS A 88 -6.47 9.91 -7.89
C HIS A 88 -6.63 10.61 -6.55
N LYS A 89 -6.88 11.92 -6.60
CA LYS A 89 -7.18 12.71 -5.42
C LYS A 89 -8.68 12.92 -5.35
N ASN A 90 -9.31 12.40 -4.30
CA ASN A 90 -10.75 12.50 -4.12
C ASN A 90 -11.17 13.95 -3.77
N LYS A 91 -12.48 14.18 -3.62
CA LYS A 91 -13.04 15.52 -3.33
C LYS A 91 -12.59 16.09 -1.98
N ASP A 92 -12.26 15.21 -1.03
CA ASP A 92 -11.80 15.57 0.31
C ASP A 92 -10.28 15.80 0.35
N GLY A 93 -9.60 15.60 -0.79
CA GLY A 93 -8.16 15.79 -0.93
C GLY A 93 -7.32 14.58 -0.49
N GLU A 94 -7.95 13.43 -0.26
CA GLU A 94 -7.28 12.17 0.07
C GLU A 94 -6.87 11.43 -1.21
N TRP A 95 -5.84 10.61 -1.12
CA TRP A 95 -5.31 9.87 -2.26
C TRP A 95 -5.80 8.42 -2.27
N GLU A 96 -6.29 8.00 -3.44
CA GLU A 96 -6.83 6.67 -3.68
C GLU A 96 -6.37 6.14 -5.04
N ILE A 97 -6.52 4.84 -5.27
CA ILE A 97 -6.33 4.22 -6.57
C ILE A 97 -7.68 4.18 -7.28
N LEU A 98 -7.74 4.80 -8.46
CA LEU A 98 -8.86 4.77 -9.38
C LEU A 98 -8.61 3.72 -10.46
N LEU A 99 -9.49 2.72 -10.51
CA LEU A 99 -9.53 1.68 -11.53
C LEU A 99 -10.76 1.87 -12.43
N TYR A 100 -10.57 1.77 -13.73
CA TYR A 100 -11.65 1.77 -14.71
C TYR A 100 -11.93 0.34 -15.19
N ILE A 101 -13.17 -0.11 -15.08
CA ILE A 101 -13.62 -1.43 -15.54
C ILE A 101 -14.85 -1.20 -16.43
N GLY A 102 -14.65 -1.24 -17.75
CA GLY A 102 -15.68 -0.83 -18.70
C GLY A 102 -16.10 0.63 -18.46
N ASN A 103 -17.39 0.84 -18.22
CA ASN A 103 -17.96 2.17 -17.92
C ASN A 103 -18.05 2.48 -16.41
N GLU A 104 -17.53 1.60 -15.56
CA GLU A 104 -17.54 1.78 -14.11
C GLU A 104 -16.17 2.19 -13.58
N SER A 105 -16.18 2.96 -12.49
CA SER A 105 -14.99 3.31 -11.72
C SER A 105 -15.03 2.66 -10.34
N LEU A 106 -13.92 2.06 -9.92
CA LEU A 106 -13.69 1.60 -8.55
C LEU A 106 -12.57 2.39 -7.91
N PHE A 107 -12.73 2.66 -6.61
CA PHE A 107 -11.77 3.39 -5.81
C PHE A 107 -11.27 2.51 -4.66
N ILE A 108 -9.96 2.56 -4.40
CA ILE A 108 -9.34 1.88 -3.27
C ILE A 108 -8.47 2.87 -2.52
N ASP A 109 -8.67 2.97 -1.22
CA ASP A 109 -7.82 3.76 -0.35
C ASP A 109 -6.81 2.84 0.36
N PRO A 110 -5.55 2.77 -0.11
CA PRO A 110 -4.54 1.92 0.51
C PRO A 110 -4.07 2.46 1.87
N PHE A 111 -4.12 3.79 2.08
CA PHE A 111 -3.71 4.40 3.34
C PHE A 111 -4.68 4.03 4.46
N ARG A 112 -5.98 4.20 4.21
CA ARG A 112 -7.01 3.81 5.16
C ARG A 112 -7.04 2.31 5.43
N ALA A 113 -6.69 1.47 4.46
CA ALA A 113 -6.55 0.04 4.67
C ALA A 113 -5.44 -0.26 5.71
N VAL A 114 -4.28 0.39 5.59
CA VAL A 114 -3.17 0.27 6.55
C VAL A 114 -3.53 0.85 7.91
N GLU A 115 -4.15 2.04 7.96
CA GLU A 115 -4.60 2.63 9.23
C GLU A 115 -5.54 1.70 9.99
N LYS A 116 -6.55 1.16 9.29
CA LYS A 116 -7.47 0.17 9.87
C LYS A 116 -6.71 -1.06 10.36
N ARG A 117 -5.71 -1.54 9.61
CA ARG A 117 -4.88 -2.68 10.03
C ARG A 117 -4.12 -2.41 11.33
N ILE A 118 -3.61 -1.19 11.53
CA ILE A 118 -2.89 -0.80 12.74
C ILE A 118 -3.85 -0.64 13.92
N ILE A 119 -5.01 0.00 13.70
CA ILE A 119 -5.99 0.32 14.75
C ILE A 119 -6.80 -0.91 15.18
N LEU A 120 -7.30 -1.69 14.22
CA LEU A 120 -8.20 -2.82 14.45
C LEU A 120 -7.47 -4.17 14.46
N GLY A 121 -6.17 -4.17 14.19
CA GLY A 121 -5.37 -5.39 14.17
C GLY A 121 -5.79 -6.37 13.06
N LYS A 122 -5.67 -7.67 13.36
CA LYS A 122 -5.85 -8.77 12.39
C LYS A 122 -7.24 -8.84 11.73
N GLU A 123 -8.25 -8.20 12.32
CA GLU A 123 -9.59 -8.09 11.72
C GLU A 123 -9.57 -7.29 10.42
N SER A 124 -8.63 -6.36 10.29
CA SER A 124 -8.42 -5.53 9.11
C SER A 124 -7.19 -5.97 8.30
N SER A 125 -6.95 -7.28 8.20
CA SER A 125 -5.86 -7.86 7.39
C SER A 125 -5.83 -7.28 5.98
N ILE A 126 -4.66 -6.78 5.60
CA ILE A 126 -4.44 -6.13 4.30
C ILE A 126 -4.61 -7.16 3.18
N LEU A 127 -3.96 -8.32 3.29
CA LEU A 127 -4.05 -9.38 2.27
C LEU A 127 -5.50 -9.83 2.09
N LYS A 128 -6.24 -10.10 3.18
CA LYS A 128 -7.64 -10.54 3.07
C LYS A 128 -8.52 -9.50 2.37
N ASN A 129 -8.30 -8.21 2.64
CA ASN A 129 -9.05 -7.14 2.01
C ASN A 129 -8.65 -6.96 0.54
N PHE A 130 -7.36 -7.03 0.22
CA PHE A 130 -6.85 -7.01 -1.15
C PHE A 130 -7.42 -8.17 -1.98
N SER A 131 -7.31 -9.42 -1.53
CA SER A 131 -7.83 -10.57 -2.30
C SER A 131 -9.36 -10.53 -2.45
N LYS A 132 -10.11 -9.97 -1.47
CA LYS A 132 -11.55 -9.71 -1.63
C LYS A 132 -11.82 -8.69 -2.73
N PHE A 133 -11.06 -7.60 -2.76
CA PHE A 133 -11.18 -6.57 -3.77
C PHE A 133 -10.80 -7.10 -5.16
N LYS A 134 -9.66 -7.79 -5.27
CA LYS A 134 -9.19 -8.41 -6.52
C LYS A 134 -10.25 -9.33 -7.14
N ARG A 135 -10.85 -10.23 -6.36
CA ARG A 135 -11.98 -11.06 -6.84
C ARG A 135 -13.16 -10.24 -7.34
N LYS A 136 -13.47 -9.10 -6.72
CA LYS A 136 -14.54 -8.21 -7.17
C LYS A 136 -14.19 -7.56 -8.51
N VAL A 137 -12.93 -7.17 -8.72
CA VAL A 137 -12.43 -6.65 -9.99
C VAL A 137 -12.51 -7.72 -11.07
N GLU A 138 -11.95 -8.90 -10.81
CA GLU A 138 -11.92 -10.02 -11.76
C GLU A 138 -13.33 -10.44 -12.19
N SER A 139 -14.28 -10.51 -11.26
CA SER A 139 -15.69 -10.79 -11.57
C SER A 139 -16.29 -9.74 -12.51
N ARG A 140 -16.04 -8.45 -12.27
CA ARG A 140 -16.57 -7.37 -13.12
C ARG A 140 -15.94 -7.35 -14.50
N VAL A 141 -14.64 -7.64 -14.59
CA VAL A 141 -13.94 -7.78 -15.87
C VAL A 141 -14.56 -8.93 -16.67
N ALA A 142 -14.83 -10.07 -16.04
CA ALA A 142 -15.50 -11.20 -16.69
C ALA A 142 -16.90 -10.81 -17.23
N ASP A 143 -17.68 -10.06 -16.45
CA ASP A 143 -19.00 -9.58 -16.87
C ASP A 143 -18.92 -8.63 -18.09
N VAL A 144 -17.90 -7.77 -18.16
CA VAL A 144 -17.68 -6.87 -19.32
C VAL A 144 -17.27 -7.65 -20.56
N VAL A 145 -16.39 -8.64 -20.43
CA VAL A 145 -15.88 -9.43 -21.56
C VAL A 145 -16.96 -10.31 -22.20
N ILE A 146 -17.93 -10.81 -21.42
CA ILE A 146 -19.03 -11.65 -21.93
C ILE A 146 -20.06 -10.86 -22.75
N LEU A 147 -20.07 -9.52 -22.65
CA LEU A 147 -21.01 -8.65 -23.37
C LEU A 147 -20.54 -8.25 -24.79
N PHE A 148 -19.37 -8.72 -25.23
CA PHE A 148 -18.83 -8.53 -26.59
C PHE A 148 -18.82 -9.85 -27.38
#